data_AF-A0A0C3C2T2-F1
#
_entry.id   AF-A0A0C3C2T2-F1
#
_cell.length_a   1.000
_cell.length_b   1.000
_cell.length_c   1.000
_cell.angle_alpha   90.00
_cell.angle_beta   90.00
_cell.angle_gamma   90.00
#
_symmetry.space_group_name_H-M   'P 1'
#
loop_
_entity.id
_entity.type
_entity.pdbx_description
1 polymer ?
#
loop_
_entity_poly.entity_id
_entity_poly.type
_entity_poly.pdbx_seq_one_letter_code
_entity_poly.pdbx_strand_id
1 'polypeptide(L)'
;MVVRLDAPQPTFALPPIDQIPDEVEDKPKSGLPLEILGPFRFPALVFGAASFSHQYNDDDHLASFTPLRTVRLALRYGICSFDTSAYYGPSEIVLGAALKALQKEFPRSSYKLTTKCGRYGSTHADFDYSPATIRASVNRSLARMHTEYLDAVYLHDVEFVCTPVGPNEFGDKIVALNEEMEVYGLGEGDEGKIWGEGDHKILEAVVELRKMQEEGLIRRIGITGVEHNRKSRKFNY
;
A
#
# COMPACT_ATOMS: atom_id res chain seq x y z
N MET A 1 8.35 13.15 10.00
CA MET A 1 9.79 12.83 10.01
C MET A 1 10.03 11.73 8.97
N VAL A 2 11.00 11.91 8.08
CA VAL A 2 11.33 10.93 7.02
C VAL A 2 11.99 9.72 7.67
N VAL A 3 11.48 8.52 7.41
CA VAL A 3 12.09 7.29 7.94
C VAL A 3 12.98 6.68 6.86
N ARG A 4 14.28 6.99 6.92
CA ARG A 4 15.28 6.41 6.01
C ARG A 4 15.21 4.88 6.05
N LEU A 5 15.54 4.23 4.92
CA LEU A 5 15.49 2.77 4.80
C LEU A 5 16.44 2.06 5.77
N ASP A 6 17.57 2.69 6.08
CA ASP A 6 18.62 2.24 7.00
C ASP A 6 18.40 2.69 8.45
N ALA A 7 17.37 3.49 8.73
CA ALA A 7 17.10 3.95 10.09
C ALA A 7 16.78 2.77 11.03
N PRO A 8 17.22 2.81 12.30
CA PRO A 8 16.80 1.86 13.32
C PRO A 8 15.27 1.72 13.35
N GLN A 9 14.78 0.49 13.43
CA GLN A 9 13.34 0.23 13.49
C GLN A 9 12.85 0.33 14.95
N PRO A 10 11.73 1.01 15.22
CA PRO A 10 11.06 0.88 16.50
C PRO A 10 10.61 -0.58 16.70
N THR A 11 10.52 -1.00 17.96
CA THR A 11 10.04 -2.33 18.33
C THR A 11 8.73 -2.20 19.09
N PHE A 12 7.66 -2.79 18.55
CA PHE A 12 6.36 -2.88 19.22
C PHE A 12 6.20 -4.32 19.70
N ALA A 13 6.52 -4.55 20.98
CA ALA A 13 6.43 -5.88 21.59
C ALA A 13 5.00 -6.14 22.06
N LEU A 14 4.46 -7.32 21.70
CA LEU A 14 3.19 -7.80 22.21
C LEU A 14 3.46 -8.90 23.25
N PRO A 15 2.72 -8.93 24.38
CA PRO A 15 2.76 -10.09 25.27
C PRO A 15 2.21 -11.33 24.55
N PRO A 16 2.36 -12.53 25.14
CA PRO A 16 1.72 -13.75 24.64
C PRO A 16 0.22 -13.52 24.36
N ILE A 17 -0.28 -14.00 23.21
CA ILE A 17 -1.64 -13.70 22.74
C ILE A 17 -2.74 -14.17 23.72
N ASP A 18 -2.47 -15.20 24.52
CA ASP A 18 -3.34 -15.70 25.60
C ASP A 18 -3.50 -14.70 26.75
N GLN A 19 -2.62 -13.71 26.86
CA GLN A 19 -2.68 -12.62 27.84
C GLN A 19 -3.38 -11.37 27.29
N ILE A 20 -3.79 -11.37 26.03
CA ILE A 20 -4.52 -10.26 25.40
C ILE A 20 -5.98 -10.67 25.27
N PRO A 21 -6.85 -10.31 26.24
CA PRO A 21 -8.24 -10.73 26.21
C PRO A 21 -9.01 -9.99 25.11
N ASP A 22 -9.95 -10.70 24.49
CA ASP A 22 -11.00 -10.07 23.68
C ASP A 22 -12.04 -9.43 24.63
N GLU A 23 -12.44 -8.21 24.32
CA GLU A 23 -13.58 -7.55 24.94
C GLU A 23 -14.90 -7.87 24.20
N VAL A 24 -16.01 -7.35 24.71
CA VAL A 24 -17.34 -7.54 24.11
C VAL A 24 -17.38 -7.01 22.67
N GLU A 25 -16.68 -5.92 22.40
CA GLU A 25 -16.58 -5.28 21.07
C GLU A 25 -15.72 -6.06 20.06
N ASP A 26 -14.84 -6.95 20.51
CA ASP A 26 -13.95 -7.73 19.64
C ASP A 26 -14.61 -9.01 19.09
N LYS A 27 -15.90 -9.19 19.37
CA LYS A 27 -16.67 -10.32 18.87
C LYS A 27 -17.37 -9.89 17.58
N PRO A 28 -17.14 -10.60 16.46
CA PRO A 28 -17.85 -10.29 15.23
C PRO A 28 -19.36 -10.51 15.43
N LYS A 29 -20.15 -9.59 14.89
CA LYS A 29 -21.60 -9.75 14.80
C LYS A 29 -21.96 -10.40 13.46
N SER A 30 -23.07 -11.12 13.42
CA SER A 30 -23.58 -11.67 12.16
C SER A 30 -23.86 -10.55 11.16
N GLY A 31 -23.43 -10.74 9.91
CA GLY A 31 -23.55 -9.76 8.85
C GLY A 31 -23.51 -10.41 7.47
N LEU A 32 -23.48 -9.59 6.42
CA LEU A 32 -23.34 -10.08 5.05
C LEU A 32 -21.90 -10.57 4.82
N PRO A 33 -21.71 -11.70 4.10
CA PRO A 33 -20.38 -12.14 3.73
C PRO A 33 -19.74 -11.13 2.78
N LEU A 34 -18.43 -10.92 2.92
CA LEU A 34 -17.67 -10.09 1.99
C LEU A 34 -17.47 -10.83 0.67
N GLU A 35 -17.81 -10.15 -0.42
CA GLU A 35 -17.58 -10.65 -1.77
C GLU A 35 -16.08 -10.73 -2.06
N ILE A 36 -15.68 -11.76 -2.81
CA ILE A 36 -14.33 -11.92 -3.32
C ILE A 36 -14.32 -11.52 -4.80
N LEU A 37 -13.57 -10.48 -5.13
CA LEU A 37 -13.55 -9.83 -6.42
C LEU A 37 -12.37 -10.26 -7.30
N GLY A 38 -12.66 -10.32 -8.60
CA GLY A 38 -11.68 -10.45 -9.66
C GLY A 38 -10.90 -11.77 -9.70
N PRO A 39 -10.05 -11.94 -10.72
CA PRO A 39 -9.29 -13.19 -10.91
C PRO A 39 -8.23 -13.42 -9.81
N PHE A 40 -7.89 -12.38 -9.05
CA PHE A 40 -6.89 -12.44 -7.98
C PHE A 40 -7.47 -12.66 -6.59
N ARG A 41 -8.80 -12.76 -6.49
CA ARG A 41 -9.52 -13.10 -5.26
C ARG A 41 -9.21 -12.17 -4.10
N PHE A 42 -9.27 -10.86 -4.33
CA PHE A 42 -9.21 -9.87 -3.25
C PHE A 42 -10.61 -9.68 -2.64
N PRO A 43 -10.75 -9.50 -1.32
CA PRO A 43 -12.02 -9.14 -0.73
C PRO A 43 -12.47 -7.75 -1.20
N ALA A 44 -13.77 -7.55 -1.32
CA ALA A 44 -14.37 -6.26 -1.68
C ALA A 44 -14.06 -5.13 -0.68
N LEU A 45 -13.66 -5.50 0.54
CA LEU A 45 -13.22 -4.58 1.57
C LEU A 45 -11.76 -4.88 1.96
N VAL A 46 -10.93 -3.85 1.93
CA VAL A 46 -9.52 -3.89 2.31
C VAL A 46 -9.31 -3.02 3.55
N PHE A 47 -8.59 -3.54 4.53
CA PHE A 47 -8.21 -2.80 5.73
C PHE A 47 -7.05 -1.85 5.41
N GLY A 48 -7.26 -0.55 5.51
CA GLY A 48 -6.21 0.45 5.39
C GLY A 48 -5.45 0.63 6.71
N ALA A 49 -4.16 0.32 6.73
CA ALA A 49 -3.33 0.34 7.93
C ALA A 49 -2.55 1.65 8.13
N ALA A 50 -2.82 2.71 7.35
CA ALA A 50 -2.21 4.02 7.56
C ALA A 50 -2.45 4.58 8.97
N SER A 51 -3.58 4.21 9.60
CA SER A 51 -3.89 4.53 10.99
C SER A 51 -2.87 3.95 11.98
N PHE A 52 -2.15 2.87 11.64
CA PHE A 52 -1.05 2.35 12.46
C PHE A 52 0.25 3.16 12.31
N SER A 53 0.15 4.49 12.13
CA SER A 53 1.29 5.38 11.95
C SER A 53 1.15 6.66 12.77
N HIS A 54 2.28 7.36 12.93
CA HIS A 54 2.33 8.67 13.60
C HIS A 54 1.57 9.80 12.90
N GLN A 55 1.03 9.54 11.71
CA GLN A 55 0.14 10.49 11.04
C GLN A 55 -1.24 10.54 11.72
N TYR A 56 -1.63 9.48 12.44
CA TYR A 56 -2.94 9.34 13.05
C TYR A 56 -2.92 9.01 14.55
N ASN A 57 -1.83 8.43 15.05
CA ASN A 57 -1.75 7.92 16.43
C ASN A 57 -0.36 8.14 17.05
N ASP A 58 -0.27 8.08 18.38
CA ASP A 58 1.00 8.15 19.12
C ASP A 58 1.58 6.76 19.45
N ASP A 59 2.79 6.71 20.01
CA ASP A 59 3.46 5.46 20.39
C ASP A 59 2.65 4.66 21.43
N ASP A 60 1.98 5.33 22.37
CA ASP A 60 1.18 4.68 23.41
C ASP A 60 0.02 3.91 22.78
N HIS A 61 -0.69 4.51 21.82
CA HIS A 61 -1.75 3.84 21.08
C HIS A 61 -1.20 2.68 20.24
N LEU A 62 -0.10 2.89 19.51
CA LEU A 62 0.51 1.88 18.64
C LEU A 62 1.08 0.69 19.42
N ALA A 63 1.57 0.92 20.64
CA ALA A 63 2.07 -0.12 21.55
C ALA A 63 0.98 -0.79 22.40
N SER A 64 -0.24 -0.25 22.40
CA SER A 64 -1.38 -0.85 23.10
C SER A 64 -1.87 -2.15 22.43
N PHE A 65 -2.89 -2.79 23.00
CA PHE A 65 -3.52 -3.97 22.38
C PHE A 65 -4.50 -3.62 21.26
N THR A 66 -4.83 -2.33 21.08
CA THR A 66 -5.82 -1.87 20.10
C THR A 66 -5.48 -2.29 18.66
N PRO A 67 -4.23 -2.13 18.15
CA PRO A 67 -3.89 -2.58 16.81
C PRO A 67 -4.10 -4.08 16.60
N LEU A 68 -3.67 -4.92 17.56
CA LEU A 68 -3.86 -6.38 17.48
C LEU A 68 -5.34 -6.75 17.50
N ARG A 69 -6.11 -6.19 18.45
CA ARG A 69 -7.55 -6.44 18.59
C ARG A 69 -8.30 -6.02 17.32
N THR A 70 -7.93 -4.88 16.75
CA THR A 70 -8.47 -4.37 15.49
C THR A 70 -8.20 -5.31 14.31
N VAL A 71 -6.95 -5.76 14.13
CA VAL A 71 -6.58 -6.69 13.05
C VAL A 71 -7.29 -8.04 13.22
N ARG A 72 -7.35 -8.56 14.45
CA ARG A 72 -8.06 -9.81 14.76
C ARG A 72 -9.55 -9.72 14.46
N LEU A 73 -10.20 -8.63 14.87
CA LEU A 73 -11.61 -8.39 14.60
C LEU A 73 -11.88 -8.29 13.10
N ALA A 74 -11.02 -7.57 12.36
CA ALA A 74 -11.12 -7.47 10.90
C ALA A 74 -11.07 -8.84 10.23
N LEU A 75 -10.10 -9.69 10.60
CA LEU A 75 -9.98 -11.06 10.09
C LEU A 75 -11.22 -11.91 10.42
N ARG A 76 -11.76 -11.79 11.62
CA ARG A 76 -12.99 -12.49 12.04
C ARG A 76 -14.24 -12.04 11.28
N TYR A 77 -14.30 -10.79 10.82
CA TYR A 77 -15.33 -10.30 9.90
C TYR A 77 -15.10 -10.73 8.44
N GLY A 78 -14.00 -11.42 8.14
CA GLY A 78 -13.63 -11.83 6.79
C GLY A 78 -12.90 -10.74 5.99
N ILE A 79 -12.50 -9.63 6.62
CA ILE A 79 -11.63 -8.62 6.02
C ILE A 79 -10.21 -9.20 5.99
N CYS A 80 -9.93 -9.98 4.95
CA CYS A 80 -8.69 -10.73 4.81
C CYS A 80 -7.68 -10.08 3.86
N SER A 81 -7.70 -8.74 3.74
CA SER A 81 -6.73 -7.99 2.96
C SER A 81 -6.33 -6.71 3.68
N PHE A 82 -5.04 -6.42 3.72
CA PHE A 82 -4.47 -5.26 4.39
C PHE A 82 -3.61 -4.45 3.43
N ASP A 83 -3.78 -3.13 3.44
CA ASP A 83 -3.00 -2.17 2.67
C ASP A 83 -2.19 -1.27 3.62
N THR A 84 -0.90 -1.17 3.38
CA THR A 84 0.03 -0.30 4.11
C THR A 84 1.03 0.36 3.14
N SER A 85 2.11 0.96 3.65
CA SER A 85 3.15 1.60 2.85
C SER A 85 4.43 1.79 3.68
N ALA A 86 5.60 1.74 3.03
CA ALA A 86 6.86 2.17 3.62
C ALA A 86 6.83 3.63 4.10
N TYR A 87 5.96 4.48 3.51
CA TYR A 87 5.75 5.86 3.93
C TYR A 87 4.97 6.01 5.25
N TYR A 88 4.15 5.03 5.62
CA TYR A 88 3.26 5.11 6.79
C TYR A 88 4.00 4.82 8.11
N GLY A 89 5.20 5.37 8.28
CA GLY A 89 6.00 5.25 9.50
C GLY A 89 6.12 3.79 10.00
N PRO A 90 5.67 3.48 11.22
CA PRO A 90 5.74 2.13 11.79
C PRO A 90 4.63 1.17 11.35
N SER A 91 3.71 1.56 10.45
CA SER A 91 2.52 0.77 10.12
C SER A 91 2.82 -0.67 9.73
N GLU A 92 3.83 -0.91 8.88
CA GLU A 92 4.25 -2.27 8.49
C GLU A 92 4.74 -3.10 9.68
N ILE A 93 5.40 -2.47 10.65
CA ILE A 93 5.91 -3.13 11.87
C ILE A 93 4.75 -3.50 12.78
N VAL A 94 3.85 -2.55 13.04
CA VAL A 94 2.68 -2.77 13.92
C VAL A 94 1.75 -3.83 13.33
N LEU A 95 1.42 -3.72 12.04
CA LEU A 95 0.62 -4.70 11.32
C LEU A 95 1.31 -6.08 11.31
N GLY A 96 2.63 -6.10 11.04
CA GLY A 96 3.45 -7.30 11.05
C GLY A 96 3.42 -8.03 12.39
N ALA A 97 3.64 -7.31 13.49
CA ALA A 97 3.61 -7.86 14.84
C ALA A 97 2.23 -8.45 15.17
N ALA A 98 1.14 -7.74 14.86
CA ALA A 98 -0.22 -8.22 15.07
C ALA A 98 -0.50 -9.51 14.28
N LEU A 99 -0.21 -9.53 12.99
CA LEU A 99 -0.43 -10.71 12.14
C LEU A 99 0.44 -11.90 12.57
N LYS A 100 1.70 -11.65 12.98
CA LYS A 100 2.59 -12.69 13.49
C LYS A 100 2.06 -13.31 14.77
N ALA A 101 1.54 -12.50 15.71
CA ALA A 101 0.90 -12.99 16.92
C ALA A 101 -0.35 -13.84 16.60
N LEU A 102 -1.09 -13.47 15.56
CA LEU A 102 -2.31 -14.12 15.11
C LEU A 102 -2.11 -15.35 14.22
N GLN A 103 -0.87 -15.70 13.85
CA GLN A 103 -0.56 -16.73 12.85
C GLN A 103 -1.18 -18.12 13.11
N LYS A 104 -1.45 -18.46 14.38
CA LYS A 104 -2.09 -19.73 14.77
C LYS A 104 -3.60 -19.75 14.46
N GLU A 105 -4.26 -18.59 14.55
CA GLU A 105 -5.68 -18.43 14.23
C GLU A 105 -5.88 -18.11 12.74
N PHE A 106 -4.99 -17.31 12.17
CA PHE A 106 -5.01 -16.85 10.79
C PHE A 106 -3.65 -17.08 10.12
N PRO A 107 -3.44 -18.23 9.45
CA PRO A 107 -2.17 -18.51 8.79
C PRO A 107 -1.90 -17.52 7.64
N ARG A 108 -0.62 -17.27 7.29
CA ARG A 108 -0.23 -16.28 6.26
C ARG A 108 -0.99 -16.41 4.94
N SER A 109 -1.35 -17.63 4.54
CA SER A 109 -2.10 -17.91 3.31
C SER A 109 -3.58 -17.52 3.35
N SER A 110 -4.14 -17.23 4.54
CA SER A 110 -5.55 -16.87 4.72
C SER A 110 -5.84 -15.38 4.52
N TYR A 111 -4.81 -14.55 4.28
CA TYR A 111 -4.97 -13.12 4.05
C TYR A 111 -4.01 -12.58 2.98
N LYS A 112 -4.26 -11.34 2.56
CA LYS A 112 -3.53 -10.61 1.53
C LYS A 112 -2.80 -9.41 2.13
N LEU A 113 -1.55 -9.21 1.73
CA LEU A 113 -0.75 -8.05 2.11
C LEU A 113 -0.37 -7.23 0.89
N THR A 114 -0.75 -5.95 0.95
CA THR A 114 -0.37 -4.92 -0.01
C THR A 114 0.47 -3.87 0.70
N THR A 115 1.60 -3.50 0.11
CA THR A 115 2.38 -2.33 0.55
C THR A 115 2.79 -1.50 -0.67
N LYS A 116 3.51 -0.39 -0.42
CA LYS A 116 3.95 0.54 -1.44
C LYS A 116 5.40 0.94 -1.22
N CYS A 117 6.11 1.24 -2.31
CA CYS A 117 7.50 1.70 -2.32
C CYS A 117 7.68 2.92 -3.24
N GLY A 118 8.86 3.56 -3.20
CA GLY A 118 9.16 4.75 -4.00
C GLY A 118 8.96 6.08 -3.26
N ARG A 119 8.08 6.14 -2.25
CA ARG A 119 7.87 7.30 -1.38
C ARG A 119 8.23 6.98 0.08
N TYR A 120 9.08 7.81 0.68
CA TYR A 120 9.58 7.60 2.06
C TYR A 120 9.35 8.80 2.99
N GLY A 121 8.72 9.85 2.46
CA GLY A 121 8.51 11.12 3.15
C GLY A 121 7.50 12.01 2.43
N SER A 122 7.40 13.25 2.90
CA SER A 122 6.37 14.20 2.44
C SER A 122 6.87 15.15 1.38
N THR A 123 8.18 15.23 1.13
CA THR A 123 8.78 16.14 0.17
C THR A 123 9.23 15.40 -1.09
N HIS A 124 9.40 16.09 -2.22
CA HIS A 124 9.92 15.48 -3.44
C HIS A 124 11.28 14.80 -3.26
N ALA A 125 12.13 15.33 -2.36
CA ALA A 125 13.43 14.73 -2.07
C ALA A 125 13.32 13.35 -1.39
N ASP A 126 12.13 12.98 -0.90
CA ASP A 126 11.86 11.70 -0.26
C ASP A 126 11.31 10.64 -1.24
N PHE A 127 11.22 10.98 -2.53
CA PHE A 127 10.88 10.06 -3.59
C PHE A 127 12.17 9.48 -4.17
N ASP A 128 12.32 8.16 -4.10
CA ASP A 128 13.45 7.46 -4.68
C ASP A 128 12.99 6.13 -5.29
N TYR A 129 12.95 6.15 -6.61
CA TYR A 129 12.48 5.09 -7.49
C TYR A 129 13.62 4.30 -8.11
N SER A 130 14.87 4.56 -7.70
CA SER A 130 15.99 3.79 -8.21
C SER A 130 15.80 2.29 -7.91
N PRO A 131 16.18 1.39 -8.85
CA PRO A 131 16.01 -0.05 -8.65
C PRO A 131 16.58 -0.56 -7.31
N ALA A 132 17.74 -0.06 -6.90
CA ALA A 132 18.37 -0.43 -5.63
C ALA A 132 17.48 -0.08 -4.42
N THR A 133 16.92 1.13 -4.40
CA THR A 133 16.03 1.59 -3.32
C THR A 133 14.71 0.86 -3.32
N ILE A 134 14.11 0.61 -4.49
CA ILE A 134 12.87 -0.18 -4.61
C ILE A 134 13.06 -1.57 -4.00
N ARG A 135 14.13 -2.27 -4.37
CA ARG A 135 14.46 -3.58 -3.81
C ARG A 135 14.70 -3.53 -2.30
N ALA A 136 15.51 -2.58 -1.84
CA ALA A 136 15.80 -2.41 -0.41
C ALA A 136 14.51 -2.15 0.39
N SER A 137 13.60 -1.32 -0.14
CA SER A 137 12.31 -1.02 0.46
C SER A 137 11.44 -2.27 0.58
N VAL A 138 11.25 -3.03 -0.50
CA VAL A 138 10.44 -4.26 -0.48
C VAL A 138 11.02 -5.30 0.49
N ASN A 139 12.34 -5.49 0.51
CA ASN A 139 12.99 -6.40 1.47
C ASN A 139 12.76 -5.97 2.93
N ARG A 140 12.81 -4.65 3.20
CA ARG A 140 12.49 -4.11 4.51
C ARG A 140 11.02 -4.35 4.88
N SER A 141 10.08 -4.17 3.94
CA SER A 141 8.66 -4.45 4.15
C SER A 141 8.40 -5.93 4.47
N LEU A 142 9.04 -6.86 3.77
CA LEU A 142 8.98 -8.30 4.05
C LEU A 142 9.44 -8.61 5.48
N ALA A 143 10.57 -8.04 5.89
CA ALA A 143 11.11 -8.21 7.23
C ALA A 143 10.19 -7.63 8.32
N ARG A 144 9.68 -6.41 8.12
CA ARG A 144 8.77 -5.73 9.07
C ARG A 144 7.43 -6.46 9.22
N MET A 145 6.91 -7.06 8.15
CA MET A 145 5.67 -7.82 8.17
C MET A 145 5.84 -9.32 8.47
N HIS A 146 7.06 -9.77 8.76
CA HIS A 146 7.40 -11.15 9.09
C HIS A 146 6.88 -12.18 8.06
N THR A 147 7.06 -11.89 6.77
CA THR A 147 6.57 -12.70 5.64
C THR A 147 7.64 -12.84 4.57
N GLU A 148 7.58 -13.95 3.82
CA GLU A 148 8.49 -14.23 2.70
C GLU A 148 7.96 -13.73 1.34
N TYR A 149 6.67 -13.35 1.28
CA TYR A 149 6.07 -12.79 0.08
C TYR A 149 5.02 -11.71 0.37
N LEU A 150 4.78 -10.84 -0.61
CA LEU A 150 3.72 -9.84 -0.67
C LEU A 150 2.71 -10.18 -1.76
N ASP A 151 1.42 -9.95 -1.50
CA ASP A 151 0.37 -10.23 -2.48
C ASP A 151 0.30 -9.14 -3.55
N ALA A 152 0.56 -7.88 -3.18
CA ALA A 152 0.77 -6.79 -4.12
C ALA A 152 1.77 -5.75 -3.61
N VAL A 153 2.52 -5.14 -4.52
CA VAL A 153 3.37 -3.96 -4.25
C VAL A 153 3.07 -2.87 -5.26
N TYR A 154 2.78 -1.66 -4.79
CA TYR A 154 2.57 -0.51 -5.64
C TYR A 154 3.74 0.47 -5.60
N LEU A 155 4.08 1.06 -6.74
CA LEU A 155 4.86 2.31 -6.76
C LEU A 155 3.97 3.46 -6.28
N HIS A 156 4.42 4.18 -5.26
CA HIS A 156 3.60 5.10 -4.48
C HIS A 156 3.65 6.54 -4.99
N ASP A 157 2.54 6.99 -5.56
CA ASP A 157 2.33 8.36 -6.03
C ASP A 157 3.31 8.75 -7.15
N VAL A 158 3.17 8.05 -8.28
CA VAL A 158 4.03 8.22 -9.45
C VAL A 158 3.88 9.58 -10.12
N GLU A 159 2.75 10.27 -9.94
CA GLU A 159 2.49 11.62 -10.48
C GLU A 159 3.47 12.68 -9.99
N PHE A 160 4.12 12.46 -8.84
CA PHE A 160 5.16 13.35 -8.30
C PHE A 160 6.56 13.06 -8.87
N VAL A 161 6.69 12.04 -9.74
CA VAL A 161 7.97 11.64 -10.32
C VAL A 161 7.94 11.63 -11.84
N CYS A 162 6.82 11.25 -12.44
CA CYS A 162 6.62 11.31 -13.89
C CYS A 162 6.92 12.70 -14.46
N THR A 163 7.35 12.74 -15.71
CA THR A 163 7.61 14.02 -16.37
C THR A 163 6.28 14.72 -16.67
N PRO A 164 6.05 15.96 -16.18
CA PRO A 164 4.80 16.66 -16.42
C PRO A 164 4.70 17.08 -17.90
N VAL A 165 3.55 16.78 -18.50
CA VAL A 165 3.26 17.09 -19.92
C VAL A 165 2.19 18.17 -20.05
N GLY A 166 1.24 18.22 -19.10
CA GLY A 166 0.14 19.16 -19.12
C GLY A 166 0.54 20.60 -18.75
N PRO A 167 -0.23 21.60 -19.22
CA PRO A 167 0.08 23.03 -19.04
C PRO A 167 -0.13 23.51 -17.60
N ASN A 168 -0.86 22.75 -16.78
CA ASN A 168 -1.18 23.09 -15.40
C ASN A 168 -0.75 21.96 -14.46
N GLU A 169 0.10 22.28 -13.49
CA GLU A 169 0.49 21.35 -12.42
C GLU A 169 -0.69 21.06 -11.46
N PHE A 170 -1.58 22.03 -11.26
CA PHE A 170 -2.71 21.97 -10.33
C PHE A 170 -4.03 22.36 -11.01
N GLY A 171 -5.16 21.82 -10.53
CA GLY A 171 -6.50 22.21 -10.98
C GLY A 171 -7.34 21.05 -11.52
N ASP A 172 -8.57 21.34 -11.95
CA ASP A 172 -9.47 20.34 -12.54
C ASP A 172 -9.07 20.04 -14.00
N LYS A 173 -8.45 18.87 -14.21
CA LYS A 173 -7.98 18.42 -15.52
C LYS A 173 -9.05 17.67 -16.33
N ILE A 174 -10.34 17.77 -15.97
CA ILE A 174 -11.44 17.15 -16.75
C ILE A 174 -11.46 17.65 -18.21
N VAL A 175 -11.01 18.88 -18.48
CA VAL A 175 -10.90 19.42 -19.85
C VAL A 175 -9.93 18.60 -20.72
N ALA A 176 -8.90 17.99 -20.11
CA ALA A 176 -7.94 17.13 -20.80
C ALA A 176 -8.61 15.90 -21.43
N LEU A 177 -9.76 15.45 -20.90
CA LEU A 177 -10.47 14.26 -21.41
C LEU A 177 -11.51 14.60 -22.49
N ASN A 178 -11.77 15.88 -22.78
CA ASN A 178 -12.81 16.28 -23.72
C ASN A 178 -12.29 17.16 -24.87
N GLU A 179 -11.48 18.19 -24.57
CA GLU A 179 -11.14 19.23 -25.56
C GLU A 179 -9.63 19.45 -25.70
N GLU A 180 -8.84 19.11 -24.67
CA GLU A 180 -7.40 19.43 -24.62
C GLU A 180 -6.50 18.19 -24.60
N MET A 181 -6.98 17.03 -25.07
CA MET A 181 -6.24 15.75 -25.01
C MET A 181 -4.79 15.86 -25.50
N GLU A 182 -4.57 16.48 -26.67
CA GLU A 182 -3.23 16.66 -27.24
C GLU A 182 -2.30 17.48 -26.33
N VAL A 183 -2.84 18.52 -25.66
CA VAL A 183 -2.06 19.42 -24.79
C VAL A 183 -1.61 18.70 -23.52
N TYR A 184 -2.34 17.67 -23.09
CA TYR A 184 -1.99 16.85 -21.93
C TYR A 184 -1.26 15.56 -22.30
N GLY A 185 -0.87 15.38 -23.57
CA GLY A 185 -0.19 14.15 -24.01
C GLY A 185 -1.08 12.91 -23.97
N LEU A 186 -2.39 13.11 -24.17
CA LEU A 186 -3.40 12.07 -24.27
C LEU A 186 -3.91 11.92 -25.70
N GLY A 187 -3.15 12.39 -26.70
CA GLY A 187 -3.50 12.23 -28.10
C GLY A 187 -3.44 10.77 -28.54
N GLU A 188 -4.13 10.43 -29.63
CA GLU A 188 -4.04 9.11 -30.24
C GLU A 188 -2.57 8.84 -30.63
N GLY A 189 -2.00 7.74 -30.11
CA GLY A 189 -0.60 7.37 -30.32
C GLY A 189 0.35 7.75 -29.19
N ASP A 190 -0.10 8.49 -28.17
CA ASP A 190 0.72 8.82 -27.00
C ASP A 190 0.70 7.73 -25.90
N GLU A 191 -0.10 6.64 -26.03
CA GLU A 191 -0.38 5.63 -24.98
C GLU A 191 0.82 4.79 -24.50
N GLY A 192 2.01 5.03 -25.04
CA GLY A 192 3.28 4.45 -24.58
C GLY A 192 4.46 5.42 -24.69
N LYS A 193 4.19 6.71 -24.90
CA LYS A 193 5.23 7.71 -25.07
C LYS A 193 5.94 7.97 -23.75
N ILE A 194 7.25 8.04 -23.84
CA ILE A 194 8.13 8.43 -22.73
C ILE A 194 8.39 9.92 -22.89
N TRP A 195 7.92 10.73 -21.93
CA TRP A 195 8.00 12.18 -22.00
C TRP A 195 9.27 12.74 -21.39
N GLY A 196 9.93 11.99 -20.51
CA GLY A 196 11.22 12.40 -19.98
C GLY A 196 11.81 11.46 -18.93
N GLU A 197 12.77 11.99 -18.18
CA GLU A 197 13.54 11.25 -17.18
C GLU A 197 12.66 10.69 -16.05
N GLY A 198 11.58 11.39 -15.70
CA GLY A 198 10.63 10.95 -14.68
C GLY A 198 9.99 9.62 -15.02
N ASP A 199 9.54 9.48 -16.26
CA ASP A 199 8.91 8.27 -16.76
C ASP A 199 9.91 7.11 -16.84
N HIS A 200 11.16 7.40 -17.24
CA HIS A 200 12.24 6.40 -17.20
C HIS A 200 12.47 5.86 -15.80
N LYS A 201 12.48 6.71 -14.76
CA LYS A 201 12.60 6.27 -13.35
C LYS A 201 11.47 5.33 -12.95
N ILE A 202 10.22 5.63 -13.35
CA ILE A 202 9.07 4.76 -13.07
C ILE A 202 9.23 3.42 -13.80
N LEU A 203 9.60 3.44 -15.08
CA LEU A 203 9.79 2.22 -15.86
C LEU A 203 10.89 1.32 -15.29
N GLU A 204 12.02 1.89 -14.89
CA GLU A 204 13.10 1.16 -14.21
C GLU A 204 12.65 0.55 -12.88
N ALA A 205 11.87 1.28 -12.09
CA ALA A 205 11.27 0.78 -10.85
C ALA A 205 10.30 -0.39 -11.12
N VAL A 206 9.47 -0.30 -12.17
CA VAL A 206 8.58 -1.39 -12.60
C VAL A 206 9.38 -2.62 -13.02
N VAL A 207 10.46 -2.45 -13.80
CA VAL A 207 11.36 -3.54 -14.18
C VAL A 207 11.95 -4.21 -12.96
N GLU A 208 12.35 -3.46 -11.94
CA GLU A 208 12.87 -4.05 -10.71
C GLU A 208 11.80 -4.84 -9.94
N LEU A 209 10.59 -4.29 -9.82
CA LEU A 209 9.48 -5.02 -9.21
C LEU A 209 9.15 -6.31 -9.99
N ARG A 210 9.27 -6.33 -11.33
CA ARG A 210 9.10 -7.53 -12.15
C ARG A 210 10.13 -8.62 -11.82
N LYS A 211 11.41 -8.26 -11.67
CA LYS A 211 12.44 -9.22 -11.21
C LYS A 211 12.07 -9.81 -9.85
N MET A 212 11.61 -8.98 -8.91
CA MET A 212 11.16 -9.46 -7.60
C MET A 212 9.91 -10.36 -7.67
N GLN A 213 9.06 -10.21 -8.71
CA GLN A 213 7.99 -11.17 -8.96
C GLN A 213 8.52 -12.51 -9.45
N GLU A 214 9.49 -12.51 -10.36
CA GLU A 214 10.15 -13.72 -10.86
C GLU A 214 10.87 -14.49 -9.74
N GLU A 215 11.44 -13.77 -8.78
CA GLU A 215 12.04 -14.32 -7.55
C GLU A 215 11.01 -14.85 -6.53
N GLY A 216 9.71 -14.64 -6.77
CA GLY A 216 8.63 -15.10 -5.89
C GLY A 216 8.36 -14.23 -4.65
N LEU A 217 9.06 -13.11 -4.50
CA LEU A 217 8.89 -12.17 -3.39
C LEU A 217 7.59 -11.37 -3.48
N ILE A 218 7.10 -11.15 -4.71
CA ILE A 218 5.92 -10.33 -5.00
C ILE A 218 4.98 -11.10 -5.94
N ARG A 219 3.69 -11.18 -5.61
CA ARG A 219 2.71 -11.82 -6.51
C ARG A 219 2.19 -10.87 -7.57
N ARG A 220 1.92 -9.61 -7.22
CA ARG A 220 1.36 -8.58 -8.12
C ARG A 220 2.07 -7.25 -7.93
N ILE A 221 2.15 -6.46 -9.00
CA ILE A 221 2.72 -5.12 -8.97
C ILE A 221 1.71 -4.12 -9.55
N GLY A 222 1.82 -2.87 -9.14
CA GLY A 222 0.99 -1.79 -9.67
C GLY A 222 1.60 -0.42 -9.40
N ILE A 223 0.84 0.61 -9.72
CA ILE A 223 1.18 2.02 -9.46
C ILE A 223 0.00 2.70 -8.77
N THR A 224 0.25 3.64 -7.85
CA THR A 224 -0.77 4.54 -7.31
C THR A 224 -0.47 5.97 -7.72
N GLY A 225 -1.48 6.83 -7.57
CA GLY A 225 -1.34 8.24 -7.93
C GLY A 225 -1.34 8.48 -9.44
N VAL A 226 -1.90 7.55 -10.21
CA VAL A 226 -2.35 7.89 -11.56
C VAL A 226 -3.52 8.84 -11.37
N GLU A 227 -3.39 10.11 -11.78
CA GLU A 227 -4.51 11.05 -11.75
C GLU A 227 -5.68 10.47 -12.56
N HIS A 228 -6.62 9.84 -11.86
CA HIS A 228 -7.95 9.57 -12.36
C HIS A 228 -8.90 10.33 -11.44
N ASN A 229 -9.35 11.48 -11.94
CA ASN A 229 -10.12 12.42 -11.15
C ASN A 229 -11.39 11.73 -10.64
N ARG A 230 -11.63 11.84 -9.33
CA ARG A 230 -12.83 11.36 -8.65
C ARG A 230 -14.07 12.05 -9.23
N LYS A 231 -14.79 11.40 -10.14
CA LYS A 231 -16.26 11.46 -10.19
C LYS A 231 -16.81 10.12 -10.66
N SER A 232 -17.45 9.42 -9.73
CA SER A 232 -18.40 8.35 -10.00
C SER A 232 -19.43 8.80 -11.04
N ARG A 233 -19.29 8.36 -12.29
CA ARG A 233 -20.45 8.21 -13.17
C ARG A 233 -21.07 6.87 -12.85
N LYS A 234 -22.28 6.91 -12.29
CA LYS A 234 -23.23 5.80 -12.29
C LYS A 234 -23.30 5.25 -13.71
N PHE A 235 -22.85 4.02 -13.91
CA PHE A 235 -23.30 3.25 -15.06
C PHE A 235 -24.65 2.66 -14.67
N ASN A 236 -25.72 3.24 -15.22
CA ASN A 236 -26.97 2.52 -15.37
C ASN A 236 -26.77 1.52 -16.51
N TYR A 237 -26.91 0.23 -16.20
CA TYR A 237 -27.47 -0.75 -17.11
C TYR A 237 -28.73 -1.31 -16.45
#